data_AF-A0A6I2VXS4-F1
#
_entry.id   AF-A0A6I2VXS4-F1
#
_cell.length_a   1.000
_cell.length_b   1.000
_cell.length_c   1.000
_cell.angle_alpha   90.00
_cell.angle_beta   90.00
_cell.angle_gamma   90.00
#
_symmetry.space_group_name_H-M   'P 1'
#
loop_
_entity.id
_entity.type
_entity.pdbx_description
1 polymer ?
#
loop_
_entity_poly.entity_id
_entity_poly.type
_entity_poly.pdbx_seq_one_letter_code
_entity_poly.pdbx_strand_id
1 'polypeptide(L)'
;DAVSSRLLGATSPIAEAVRRRRAEYGTDAQLIERLLGLTTTRAQQQRGRTFINGVVEREGAGALPRMLSSAESMPTPNEVDAPGLWLARLEIQ
;
A
#
# COMPACT_ATOMS: atom_id res chain seq x y z
N ASP A 1 -5.50 4.63 5.62
CA ASP A 1 -6.66 5.45 5.24
C ASP A 1 -7.92 5.10 6.02
N ALA A 2 -8.35 3.82 6.09
CA ALA A 2 -9.58 3.41 6.80
C ALA A 2 -9.67 3.83 8.29
N VAL A 3 -8.56 3.70 9.05
CA VAL A 3 -8.55 4.13 10.46
C VAL A 3 -8.70 5.64 10.58
N SER A 4 -7.97 6.40 9.75
CA SER A 4 -8.04 7.86 9.75
C SER A 4 -9.41 8.37 9.33
N SER A 5 -10.05 7.76 8.32
CA SER A 5 -11.40 8.14 7.92
C SER A 5 -12.43 7.83 9.01
N ARG A 6 -12.29 6.72 9.73
CA ARG A 6 -13.16 6.36 10.87
C ARG A 6 -13.03 7.34 12.04
N LEU A 7 -11.80 7.78 12.36
CA LEU A 7 -11.53 8.62 13.52
C LEU A 7 -11.72 10.12 13.26
N LEU A 8 -11.36 10.58 12.06
CA LEU A 8 -11.32 12.01 11.72
C LEU A 8 -12.43 12.42 10.74
N GLY A 9 -13.05 11.47 10.05
CA GLY A 9 -13.92 11.71 8.89
C GLY A 9 -13.13 11.80 7.58
N ALA A 10 -13.69 11.27 6.49
CA ALA A 10 -13.03 11.23 5.18
C ALA A 10 -12.71 12.63 4.61
N THR A 11 -13.54 13.62 4.98
CA THR A 11 -13.46 15.03 4.56
C THR A 11 -12.82 15.92 5.63
N SER A 12 -12.14 15.34 6.61
CA SER A 12 -11.46 16.12 7.65
C SER A 12 -10.40 17.04 7.04
N PRO A 13 -10.35 18.34 7.44
CA PRO A 13 -9.24 19.22 7.07
C PRO A 13 -7.87 18.64 7.45
N ILE A 14 -7.81 17.86 8.53
CA ILE A 14 -6.57 17.17 8.96
C ILE A 14 -6.22 16.03 8.00
N ALA A 15 -7.20 15.21 7.62
CA ALA A 15 -6.99 14.13 6.66
C ALA A 15 -6.51 14.67 5.31
N GLU A 16 -7.08 15.79 4.85
CA GLU A 16 -6.66 16.46 3.63
C GLU A 16 -5.27 17.09 3.75
N ALA A 17 -4.99 17.80 4.85
CA ALA A 17 -3.68 18.38 5.10
C ALA A 17 -2.57 17.31 5.11
N VAL A 18 -2.83 16.13 5.68
CA VAL A 18 -1.89 15.00 5.66
C VAL A 18 -1.72 14.42 4.25
N ARG A 19 -2.81 14.28 3.47
CA ARG A 19 -2.73 13.85 2.07
C ARG A 19 -1.86 14.79 1.24
N ARG A 20 -2.07 16.11 1.37
CA ARG A 20 -1.28 17.13 0.68
C ARG A 20 0.19 17.09 1.12
N ARG A 21 0.44 17.01 2.43
CA ARG A 21 1.81 16.95 2.97
C ARG A 21 2.58 15.73 2.46
N ARG A 22 1.96 14.56 2.30
CA ARG A 22 2.60 13.37 1.69
C ARG A 22 2.95 13.58 0.22
N ALA A 23 2.17 14.38 -0.51
CA ALA A 23 2.50 14.75 -1.88
C ALA A 23 3.68 15.74 -1.95
N GLU A 24 3.82 16.61 -0.93
CA GLU A 24 4.86 17.65 -0.80
C GLU A 24 6.19 17.16 -0.21
N TYR A 25 6.20 16.11 0.63
CA TYR A 25 7.42 15.46 1.18
C TYR A 25 8.41 14.93 0.11
N GLY A 26 8.14 15.17 -1.16
CA GLY A 26 8.82 14.59 -2.32
C GLY A 26 10.09 15.29 -2.78
N THR A 27 10.61 16.34 -2.16
CA THR A 27 11.83 16.98 -2.70
C THR A 27 13.09 16.56 -1.94
N ASP A 28 13.15 16.81 -0.64
CA ASP A 28 14.37 16.56 0.15
C ASP A 28 14.53 15.08 0.52
N ALA A 29 13.45 14.40 0.91
CA ALA A 29 13.48 12.98 1.23
C ALA A 29 13.76 12.12 -0.02
N GLN A 30 13.18 12.49 -1.18
CA GLN A 30 13.48 11.80 -2.45
C GLN A 30 14.93 11.98 -2.89
N LEU A 31 15.57 13.11 -2.54
CA LEU A 31 16.98 13.35 -2.81
C LEU A 31 17.86 12.36 -2.04
N ILE A 32 17.59 12.19 -0.73
CA ILE A 32 18.31 11.22 0.11
C ILE A 32 18.03 9.78 -0.36
N GLU A 33 16.79 9.44 -0.67
CA GLU A 33 16.43 8.13 -1.24
C GLU A 33 17.15 7.86 -2.57
N ARG A 34 17.23 8.87 -3.46
CA ARG A 34 17.98 8.76 -4.72
C ARG A 34 19.47 8.52 -4.50
N LEU A 35 20.08 9.23 -3.55
CA LEU A 35 21.50 9.04 -3.20
C LEU A 35 21.77 7.65 -2.62
N LEU A 36 20.80 7.06 -1.92
CA LEU A 36 20.90 5.73 -1.33
C LEU A 36 20.36 4.60 -2.23
N GLY A 37 19.82 4.91 -3.41
CA GLY A 37 19.19 3.93 -4.30
C GLY A 37 17.87 3.36 -3.80
N LEU A 38 17.22 4.01 -2.82
CA LEU A 38 16.01 3.55 -2.13
C LEU A 38 14.73 4.24 -2.66
N THR A 39 14.68 4.55 -3.95
CA THR A 39 13.55 5.29 -4.51
C THR A 39 12.35 4.38 -4.75
N THR A 40 11.23 4.67 -4.10
CA THR A 40 9.92 4.12 -4.52
C THR A 40 9.21 5.15 -5.39
N THR A 41 8.98 4.80 -6.66
CA THR A 41 8.26 5.68 -7.58
C THR A 41 6.78 5.84 -7.18
N ARG A 42 6.15 6.96 -7.55
CA ARG A 42 4.70 7.13 -7.36
C ARG A 42 3.89 6.01 -8.01
N ALA A 43 4.35 5.50 -9.15
CA ALA A 43 3.75 4.35 -9.83
C ALA A 43 3.81 3.08 -8.98
N GLN A 44 4.95 2.78 -8.33
CA GLN A 44 5.07 1.63 -7.41
C GLN A 44 4.15 1.77 -6.20
N GLN A 45 4.04 2.96 -5.60
CA GLN A 45 3.10 3.19 -4.50
C GLN A 45 1.65 2.98 -4.95
N GLN A 46 1.28 3.46 -6.13
CA GLN A 46 -0.06 3.26 -6.67
C GLN A 46 -0.34 1.77 -6.96
N ARG A 47 0.63 1.04 -7.52
CA ARG A 47 0.52 -0.42 -7.73
C ARG A 47 0.28 -1.15 -6.41
N GLY A 48 1.08 -0.86 -5.38
CA GLY A 48 0.89 -1.43 -4.04
C GLY A 48 -0.49 -1.10 -3.46
N ARG A 49 -0.98 0.14 -3.64
CA ARG A 49 -2.32 0.51 -3.17
C ARG A 49 -3.43 -0.25 -3.91
N THR A 50 -3.32 -0.38 -5.23
CA THR A 50 -4.26 -1.19 -6.02
C THR A 50 -4.25 -2.65 -5.57
N PHE A 51 -3.08 -3.22 -5.30
CA PHE A 51 -2.94 -4.57 -4.77
C PHE A 51 -3.67 -4.76 -3.44
N ILE A 52 -3.36 -3.90 -2.44
CA ILE A 52 -3.97 -3.98 -1.10
C ILE A 52 -5.49 -3.84 -1.19
N ASN A 53 -5.99 -2.90 -1.98
CA ASN A 53 -7.43 -2.75 -2.19
C ASN A 53 -8.04 -4.01 -2.81
N GLY A 54 -7.40 -4.58 -3.83
CA GLY A 54 -7.88 -5.79 -4.49
C GLY A 54 -7.90 -7.02 -3.57
N VAL A 55 -6.94 -7.14 -2.64
CA VAL A 55 -6.99 -8.18 -1.58
C VAL A 55 -8.14 -7.92 -0.62
N VAL A 56 -8.28 -6.69 -0.12
CA VAL A 56 -9.34 -6.32 0.83
C VAL A 56 -10.74 -6.51 0.26
N GLU A 57 -10.93 -6.24 -1.04
CA GLU A 57 -12.21 -6.45 -1.72
C GLU A 57 -12.62 -7.92 -1.81
N ARG A 58 -11.66 -8.85 -1.81
CA ARG A 58 -11.89 -10.29 -1.95
C ARG A 58 -12.01 -10.99 -0.60
N GLU A 59 -11.07 -10.72 0.31
CA GLU A 59 -10.91 -11.45 1.58
C GLU A 59 -11.13 -10.59 2.84
N GLY A 60 -11.35 -9.30 2.65
CA GLY A 60 -11.26 -8.33 3.73
C GLY A 60 -9.83 -8.06 4.21
N ALA A 61 -9.72 -7.13 5.16
CA ALA A 61 -8.42 -6.69 5.68
C ALA A 61 -7.69 -7.75 6.53
N GLY A 62 -8.38 -8.81 6.96
CA GLY A 62 -7.84 -9.89 7.78
C GLY A 62 -6.80 -10.75 7.06
N ALA A 63 -6.78 -10.75 5.72
CA ALA A 63 -5.79 -11.48 4.93
C ALA A 63 -4.41 -10.78 4.90
N LEU A 64 -4.36 -9.45 5.06
CA LEU A 64 -3.13 -8.67 4.90
C LEU A 64 -1.97 -9.06 5.85
N PRO A 65 -2.20 -9.40 7.14
CA PRO A 65 -1.12 -9.82 8.03
C PRO A 65 -0.33 -11.03 7.51
N ARG A 66 -0.94 -11.92 6.71
CA ARG A 66 -0.22 -13.06 6.12
C ARG A 66 0.90 -12.62 5.18
N MET A 67 0.77 -11.48 4.52
CA MET A 67 1.85 -10.94 3.68
C MET A 67 3.14 -10.68 4.46
N LEU A 68 3.02 -10.39 5.76
CA LEU A 68 4.14 -10.03 6.64
C LEU A 68 4.57 -11.19 7.55
N SER A 69 4.00 -12.39 7.38
CA SER A 69 4.33 -13.53 8.25
C SER A 69 5.71 -14.13 7.95
N SER A 70 6.15 -14.10 6.69
CA SER A 70 7.47 -14.57 6.28
C SER A 70 7.91 -13.92 4.97
N ALA A 71 9.14 -14.16 4.53
CA ALA A 71 9.62 -13.64 3.26
C ALA A 71 8.89 -14.29 2.06
N GLU A 72 8.53 -15.57 2.17
CA GLU A 72 7.88 -16.37 1.13
C GLU A 72 6.41 -15.97 0.92
N SER A 73 5.77 -15.38 1.93
CA SER A 73 4.38 -14.93 1.82
C SER A 73 4.25 -13.55 1.15
N MET A 74 5.36 -12.86 0.89
CA MET A 74 5.36 -11.61 0.14
C MET A 74 4.85 -11.83 -1.30
N PRO A 75 4.12 -10.86 -1.87
CA PRO A 75 3.68 -10.93 -3.25
C PRO A 75 4.86 -10.75 -4.20
N THR A 76 4.87 -11.54 -5.25
CA THR A 76 5.74 -11.34 -6.41
C THR A 76 5.29 -10.12 -7.23
N PRO A 77 6.12 -9.57 -8.12
CA PRO A 77 5.71 -8.46 -8.96
C PRO A 77 4.45 -8.72 -9.80
N ASN A 78 4.26 -9.94 -10.32
CA ASN A 78 3.08 -10.32 -11.08
C ASN A 78 1.82 -10.39 -10.21
N GLU A 79 1.97 -10.84 -8.97
CA GLU A 79 0.90 -10.92 -7.98
C GLU A 79 0.45 -9.55 -7.48
N VAL A 80 1.36 -8.57 -7.41
CA VAL A 80 1.00 -7.16 -7.13
C VAL A 80 0.05 -6.62 -8.20
N ASP A 81 0.25 -6.99 -9.47
CA ASP A 81 -0.63 -6.56 -10.56
C ASP A 81 -1.93 -7.39 -10.65
N ALA A 82 -1.91 -8.62 -10.12
CA ALA A 82 -3.05 -9.53 -10.11
C ALA A 82 -3.26 -10.14 -8.69
N PRO A 83 -3.97 -9.43 -7.79
CA PRO A 83 -4.10 -9.82 -6.37
C PRO A 83 -4.68 -11.23 -6.15
N GLY A 84 -5.54 -11.69 -7.05
CA GLY A 84 -6.12 -13.03 -6.98
C GLY A 84 -5.09 -14.15 -7.12
N LEU A 85 -3.96 -13.92 -7.81
CA LEU A 85 -2.89 -14.91 -7.90
C LEU A 85 -2.20 -15.13 -6.55
N TRP A 86 -2.00 -14.05 -5.79
CA TRP A 86 -1.43 -14.12 -4.45
C TRP A 86 -2.35 -14.88 -3.49
N LEU A 87 -3.64 -14.57 -3.51
CA LEU A 87 -4.65 -15.26 -2.71
C LEU A 87 -4.75 -16.74 -3.04
N ALA A 88 -4.79 -17.08 -4.33
CA ALA A 88 -4.81 -18.45 -4.80
C ALA A 88 -3.57 -19.24 -4.34
N ARG A 89 -2.37 -18.62 -4.40
CA ARG A 89 -1.13 -19.25 -3.91
C ARG A 89 -1.17 -19.51 -2.40
N LEU A 90 -1.81 -18.65 -1.64
CA LEU A 90 -1.94 -18.79 -0.19
C LEU A 90 -3.19 -19.57 0.25
N GLU A 91 -3.93 -20.14 -0.70
CA GLU A 91 -5.19 -20.87 -0.49
C GLU A 91 -6.25 -20.06 0.29
N ILE A 92 -6.36 -18.77 -0.02
CA ILE A 92 -7.33 -17.84 0.58
C ILE A 92 -8.48 -17.61 -0.43
N GLN A 93 -9.74 -17.55 0.04
CA GLN A 93 -10.98 -17.44 -0.78
C GLN A 93 -12.01 -16.40 -0.31
#